data_AF-A0A834AJ65-F1
#
_entry.id   AF-A0A834AJ65-F1
#
_cell.length_a   1.000
_cell.length_b   1.000
_cell.length_c   1.000
_cell.angle_alpha   90.00
_cell.angle_beta   90.00
_cell.angle_gamma   90.00
#
_symmetry.space_group_name_H-M   'P 1'
#
loop_
_entity.id
_entity.type
_entity.pdbx_description
1 polymer ?
#
loop_
_entity_poly.entity_id
_entity_poly.type
_entity_poly.pdbx_seq_one_letter_code
_entity_poly.pdbx_strand_id
1 'polypeptide(L)'
;MKESAEQNLQAKNLPLDVAIECLTLRDSRRDIDVVKDPVEEELHKEVEVIDATKKALQQKISQSFEKLCLLQEVRQQLNSDHRGKVETLDIDRGCLSLNLKSPNISLKINPTRVPDGSSTLQQWDEFSRFNKNRAEAEMKEATELREAIALTIAETNNELEAQRVATEFAFRKRLREMEKAYSELKWQEKNTLEEIAELQEDIQHLEEDLRRKLLNLKLCHTRLESRTYRPNVELCRDQAQYGLTDEVHQLEATIAALKQKLAQAQDALDALYKHLARLQADIACKANSMLLDTKCMDIRRKLTVPAEKFTPEVDTFTRTTNRTMSPLKSCQLELA
;
A
#
# COMPACT_ATOMS: atom_id res chain seq x y z
N MET A 1 6.42 -13.40 27.55
CA MET A 1 7.11 -13.72 26.28
C MET A 1 6.16 -14.27 25.23
N LYS A 2 5.40 -15.34 25.48
CA LYS A 2 4.38 -15.82 24.53
C LYS A 2 3.40 -14.70 24.10
N GLU A 3 2.76 -14.07 25.08
CA GLU A 3 1.82 -12.94 24.82
C GLU A 3 2.48 -11.78 24.08
N SER A 4 3.76 -11.50 24.36
CA SER A 4 4.52 -10.46 23.66
C SER A 4 4.78 -10.83 22.20
N ALA A 5 5.06 -12.11 21.90
CA ALA A 5 5.20 -12.58 20.53
C ALA A 5 3.85 -12.56 19.78
N GLU A 6 2.74 -12.90 20.45
CA GLU A 6 1.38 -12.81 19.90
C GLU A 6 0.99 -11.36 19.57
N GLN A 7 1.29 -10.42 20.47
CA GLN A 7 1.09 -8.99 20.24
C GLN A 7 1.94 -8.49 19.06
N ASN A 8 3.21 -8.90 18.96
CA ASN A 8 4.06 -8.54 17.82
C ASN A 8 3.52 -9.10 16.50
N LEU A 9 3.03 -10.35 16.49
CA LEU A 9 2.40 -10.96 15.33
C LEU A 9 1.16 -10.17 14.88
N GLN A 10 0.29 -9.78 15.82
CA GLN A 10 -0.89 -8.99 15.53
C GLN A 10 -0.53 -7.60 15.00
N ALA A 11 0.52 -6.97 15.53
CA ALA A 11 1.01 -5.68 15.07
C ALA A 11 1.48 -5.70 13.60
N LYS A 12 1.82 -6.88 13.04
CA LYS A 12 2.22 -7.02 11.63
C LYS A 12 1.06 -7.00 10.64
N ASN A 13 -0.19 -7.04 11.11
CA ASN A 13 -1.36 -6.97 10.23
C ASN A 13 -1.51 -5.60 9.57
N LEU A 14 -1.33 -4.51 10.34
CA LEU A 14 -1.45 -3.15 9.80
C LEU A 14 -0.44 -2.86 8.66
N PRO A 15 0.86 -3.16 8.80
CA PRO A 15 1.81 -3.06 7.68
C PRO A 15 1.40 -3.86 6.45
N LEU A 16 0.86 -5.07 6.63
CA LEU A 16 0.42 -5.93 5.54
C LEU A 16 -0.77 -5.31 4.79
N ASP A 17 -1.78 -4.86 5.55
CA ASP A 17 -2.97 -4.23 4.99
C ASP A 17 -2.61 -2.96 4.22
N VAL A 18 -1.68 -2.16 4.75
CA VAL A 18 -1.17 -0.96 4.07
C VAL A 18 -0.42 -1.31 2.77
N ALA A 19 0.45 -2.31 2.79
CA ALA A 19 1.19 -2.73 1.59
C ALA A 19 0.23 -3.22 0.49
N ILE A 20 -0.78 -4.03 0.85
CA ILE A 20 -1.81 -4.50 -0.07
C ILE A 20 -2.66 -3.34 -0.58
N GLU A 21 -3.10 -2.42 0.30
CA GLU A 21 -3.86 -1.24 -0.10
C GLU A 21 -3.06 -0.39 -1.12
N CYS A 22 -1.77 -0.19 -0.89
CA CYS A 22 -0.89 0.50 -1.85
C CYS A 22 -0.80 -0.22 -3.20
N LEU A 23 -0.64 -1.54 -3.22
CA LEU A 23 -0.65 -2.33 -4.46
C LEU A 23 -1.98 -2.15 -5.21
N THR A 24 -3.11 -2.31 -4.52
CA THR A 24 -4.45 -2.18 -5.14
C THR A 24 -4.73 -0.77 -5.68
N LEU A 25 -4.24 0.28 -5.02
CA LEU A 25 -4.34 1.64 -5.53
C LEU A 25 -3.52 1.81 -6.81
N ARG A 26 -2.34 1.20 -6.88
CA ARG A 26 -1.45 1.29 -8.03
C ARG A 26 -1.91 0.47 -9.22
N ASP A 27 -2.68 -0.60 -9.00
CA ASP A 27 -3.39 -1.32 -10.07
C ASP A 27 -4.36 -0.42 -10.85
N SER A 28 -4.78 0.72 -10.26
CA SER A 28 -5.65 1.70 -10.91
C SER A 28 -4.90 2.70 -11.83
N ARG A 29 -3.59 2.52 -12.03
CA ARG A 29 -2.81 3.27 -13.03
C ARG A 29 -3.29 2.94 -14.45
N ARG A 30 -3.00 3.83 -15.40
CA ARG A 30 -3.53 3.76 -16.77
C ARG A 30 -2.43 3.89 -17.81
N ASP A 31 -2.72 3.42 -19.01
CA ASP A 31 -1.92 3.61 -20.21
C ASP A 31 -0.43 3.30 -20.01
N ILE A 32 0.44 4.25 -20.34
CA ILE A 32 1.90 4.06 -20.34
C ILE A 32 2.47 3.86 -18.93
N ASP A 33 1.71 4.19 -17.89
CA ASP A 33 2.13 4.12 -16.49
C ASP A 33 1.83 2.76 -15.84
N VAL A 34 1.19 1.83 -16.56
CA VAL A 34 1.02 0.43 -16.13
C VAL A 34 2.34 -0.31 -16.34
N VAL A 35 3.28 -0.08 -15.42
CA VAL A 35 4.64 -0.62 -15.49
C VAL A 35 5.07 -1.12 -14.11
N LYS A 36 5.80 -2.25 -14.10
CA LYS A 36 6.54 -2.71 -12.93
C LYS A 36 7.72 -1.78 -12.69
N ASP A 37 7.55 -0.87 -11.74
CA ASP A 37 8.58 0.07 -11.32
C ASP A 37 9.19 -0.35 -9.97
N PRO A 38 10.29 0.28 -9.53
CA PRO A 38 10.94 -0.08 -8.27
C PRO A 38 10.02 0.00 -7.04
N VAL A 39 8.96 0.82 -7.08
CA VAL A 39 8.01 0.89 -5.96
C VAL A 39 7.15 -0.38 -5.90
N GLU A 40 6.73 -0.89 -7.06
CA GLU A 40 6.00 -2.15 -7.16
C GLU A 40 6.84 -3.31 -6.61
N GLU A 41 8.12 -3.35 -6.98
CA GLU A 41 9.06 -4.37 -6.50
C GLU A 41 9.24 -4.30 -4.98
N GLU A 42 9.45 -3.10 -4.42
CA GLU A 42 9.63 -2.92 -2.98
C GLU A 42 8.35 -3.22 -2.18
N LEU A 43 7.16 -2.93 -2.72
CA LEU A 43 5.88 -3.31 -2.09
C LEU A 43 5.67 -4.82 -2.06
N HIS A 44 6.00 -5.53 -3.15
CA HIS A 44 5.94 -6.99 -3.14
C HIS A 44 6.93 -7.61 -2.16
N LYS A 45 8.18 -7.11 -2.13
CA LYS A 45 9.17 -7.51 -1.13
C LYS A 45 8.68 -7.23 0.30
N GLU A 46 8.02 -6.10 0.53
CA GLU A 46 7.43 -5.76 1.83
C GLU A 46 6.39 -6.80 2.27
N VAL A 47 5.49 -7.22 1.37
CA VAL A 47 4.53 -8.30 1.65
C VAL A 47 5.24 -9.63 1.97
N GLU A 48 6.24 -10.00 1.17
CA GLU A 48 7.02 -11.24 1.37
C GLU A 48 7.75 -11.26 2.73
N VAL A 49 8.41 -10.17 3.09
CA VAL A 49 9.09 -10.00 4.39
C VAL A 49 8.07 -10.06 5.52
N ILE A 50 6.92 -9.39 5.41
CA ILE A 50 5.87 -9.44 6.43
C ILE A 50 5.38 -10.88 6.62
N ASP A 51 5.09 -11.61 5.56
CA ASP A 51 4.64 -13.00 5.67
C ASP A 51 5.71 -13.93 6.26
N ALA A 52 6.98 -13.74 5.90
CA ALA A 52 8.10 -14.46 6.49
C ALA A 52 8.21 -14.19 8.00
N THR A 53 8.12 -12.93 8.41
CA THR A 53 8.19 -12.53 9.83
C THR A 53 7.02 -13.10 10.64
N LYS A 54 5.80 -13.10 10.07
CA LYS A 54 4.61 -13.69 10.71
C LYS A 54 4.78 -15.19 10.91
N LYS A 55 5.31 -15.92 9.92
CA LYS A 55 5.60 -17.36 10.03
C LYS A 55 6.64 -17.64 11.12
N ALA A 56 7.72 -16.87 11.17
CA ALA A 56 8.76 -17.02 12.19
C ALA A 56 8.21 -16.81 13.61
N LEU A 57 7.43 -15.73 13.82
CA LEU A 57 6.79 -15.46 15.11
C LEU A 57 5.77 -16.55 15.49
N GLN A 58 4.96 -17.03 14.54
CA GLN A 58 3.99 -18.10 14.79
C GLN A 58 4.68 -19.41 15.22
N GLN A 59 5.82 -19.76 14.61
CA GLN A 59 6.62 -20.92 15.01
C GLN A 59 7.11 -20.77 16.45
N LYS A 60 7.63 -19.59 16.81
CA LYS A 60 8.10 -19.28 18.17
C LYS A 60 6.97 -19.32 19.22
N ILE A 61 5.77 -18.84 18.87
CA ILE A 61 4.58 -18.92 19.73
C ILE A 61 4.21 -20.39 19.99
N SER A 62 4.24 -21.22 18.95
CA SER A 62 3.93 -22.65 19.05
C SER A 62 4.93 -23.38 19.95
N GLN A 63 6.24 -23.16 19.74
CA GLN A 63 7.31 -23.67 20.61
C GLN A 63 7.13 -23.21 22.07
N SER A 64 6.79 -21.94 22.28
CA SER A 64 6.54 -21.41 23.63
C SER A 64 5.33 -22.04 24.30
N PHE A 65 4.30 -22.42 23.54
CA PHE A 65 3.11 -23.07 24.08
C PHE A 65 3.42 -24.51 24.52
N GLU A 66 4.10 -25.28 23.67
CA GLU A 66 4.55 -26.64 24.01
C GLU A 66 5.43 -26.63 25.27
N LYS A 67 6.39 -25.70 25.34
CA LYS A 67 7.26 -25.58 26.51
C LYS A 67 6.49 -25.22 27.79
N LEU A 68 5.44 -24.42 27.67
CA LEU A 68 4.58 -24.06 28.81
C LEU A 68 3.81 -25.29 29.34
N CYS A 69 3.33 -26.18 28.45
CA CYS A 69 2.72 -27.44 28.85
C CYS A 69 3.70 -28.33 29.61
N LEU A 70 4.92 -28.52 29.10
CA LEU A 70 5.97 -29.32 29.75
C LEU A 70 6.33 -28.78 31.15
N LEU A 71 6.48 -27.46 31.28
CA LEU A 71 6.72 -26.82 32.58
C LEU A 71 5.55 -27.01 33.56
N GLN A 72 4.31 -27.02 33.08
CA GLN A 72 3.14 -27.30 33.92
C GLN A 72 3.14 -28.75 34.42
N GLU A 73 3.49 -29.72 33.58
CA GLU A 73 3.62 -31.13 33.96
C GLU A 73 4.71 -31.33 35.03
N VAL A 74 5.90 -30.76 34.80
CA VAL A 74 7.00 -30.81 35.77
C VAL A 74 6.59 -30.19 37.11
N ARG A 75 5.90 -29.05 37.08
CA ARG A 75 5.39 -28.41 38.30
C ARG A 75 4.40 -29.32 39.04
N GLN A 76 3.50 -30.00 38.33
CA GLN A 76 2.56 -30.94 38.94
C GLN A 76 3.27 -32.14 39.58
N GLN A 77 4.31 -32.66 38.92
CA GLN A 77 5.14 -33.76 39.44
C GLN A 77 5.86 -33.35 40.73
N LEU A 78 6.53 -32.18 40.71
CA LEU A 78 7.20 -31.63 41.90
C LEU A 78 6.23 -31.38 43.05
N ASN A 79 5.04 -30.82 42.77
CA ASN A 79 4.03 -30.58 43.79
C ASN A 79 3.51 -31.89 44.40
N SER A 80 3.37 -32.95 43.60
CA SER A 80 2.92 -34.25 44.08
C SER A 80 3.98 -34.94 44.92
N ASP A 81 5.25 -34.89 44.50
CA ASP A 81 6.40 -35.39 45.27
C ASP A 81 6.55 -34.63 46.61
N HIS A 82 6.46 -33.29 46.57
CA HIS A 82 6.50 -32.46 47.77
C HIS A 82 5.35 -32.78 48.73
N ARG A 83 4.11 -32.88 48.23
CA ARG A 83 2.94 -33.25 49.05
C ARG A 83 3.13 -34.60 49.71
N GLY A 84 3.56 -35.62 48.97
CA GLY A 84 3.83 -36.94 49.54
C GLY A 84 4.88 -36.91 50.65
N LYS A 85 5.93 -36.09 50.50
CA LYS A 85 6.95 -35.90 51.54
C LYS A 85 6.41 -35.19 52.78
N VAL A 86 5.56 -34.17 52.61
CA VAL A 86 4.92 -33.45 53.73
C VAL A 86 3.99 -34.38 54.51
N GLU A 87 3.11 -35.11 53.81
CA GLU A 87 2.22 -36.09 54.42
C GLU A 87 3.00 -37.17 55.19
N THR A 88 4.10 -37.66 54.62
CA THR A 88 5.00 -38.64 55.29
C THR A 88 5.60 -38.04 56.57
N LEU A 89 6.12 -36.81 56.50
CA LEU A 89 6.68 -36.12 57.67
C LEU A 89 5.65 -35.89 58.77
N ASP A 90 4.40 -35.59 58.42
CA ASP A 90 3.32 -35.40 59.39
C ASP A 90 2.93 -36.72 60.07
N ILE A 91 2.92 -37.84 59.34
CA ILE A 91 2.79 -39.18 59.92
C ILE A 91 3.94 -39.46 60.89
N ASP A 92 5.19 -39.22 60.48
CA ASP A 92 6.38 -39.47 61.30
C ASP A 92 6.39 -38.61 62.58
N ARG A 93 6.00 -37.34 62.48
CA ARG A 93 5.80 -36.45 63.65
C ARG A 93 4.72 -36.98 64.58
N GLY A 94 3.60 -37.45 64.01
CA GLY A 94 2.54 -38.11 64.75
C GLY A 94 3.07 -39.32 65.51
N CYS A 95 3.80 -40.21 64.84
CA CYS A 95 4.44 -41.38 65.43
C CYS A 95 5.42 -41.01 66.56
N LEU A 96 6.27 -39.99 66.35
CA LEU A 96 7.22 -39.49 67.35
C LEU A 96 6.52 -38.97 68.61
N SER A 97 5.32 -38.40 68.47
CA SER A 97 4.55 -37.84 69.60
C SER A 97 3.87 -38.91 70.48
N LEU A 98 3.78 -40.16 70.01
CA LEU A 98 3.14 -41.25 70.75
C LEU A 98 3.98 -41.68 71.95
N ASN A 99 3.30 -41.98 73.06
CA ASN A 99 3.90 -42.54 74.27
C ASN A 99 3.02 -43.66 74.85
N LEU A 100 3.51 -44.38 75.87
CA LEU A 100 2.81 -45.52 76.48
C LEU A 100 1.43 -45.18 77.08
N LYS A 101 1.13 -43.90 77.32
CA LYS A 101 -0.15 -43.42 77.87
C LYS A 101 -1.08 -42.87 76.79
N SER A 102 -0.71 -42.95 75.52
CA SER A 102 -1.49 -42.42 74.41
C SER A 102 -2.73 -43.30 74.15
N PRO A 103 -3.93 -42.72 73.95
CA PRO A 103 -5.19 -43.47 73.95
C PRO A 103 -5.38 -44.44 72.77
N ASN A 104 -4.62 -44.28 71.68
CA ASN A 104 -4.80 -45.04 70.43
C ASN A 104 -3.74 -46.14 70.18
N ILE A 105 -2.95 -46.51 71.18
CA ILE A 105 -1.99 -47.63 71.05
C ILE A 105 -2.70 -48.99 71.14
N SER A 106 -2.39 -49.92 70.23
CA SER A 106 -3.00 -51.26 70.18
C SER A 106 -2.11 -52.24 69.42
N LEU A 107 -2.24 -53.54 69.71
CA LEU A 107 -1.56 -54.60 68.96
C LEU A 107 -2.16 -54.72 67.55
N LYS A 108 -1.31 -54.63 66.51
CA LYS A 108 -1.73 -54.69 65.10
C LYS A 108 -1.51 -56.09 64.53
N ILE A 109 -2.38 -56.50 63.60
CA ILE A 109 -2.27 -57.78 62.88
C ILE A 109 -1.14 -57.66 61.85
N ASN A 110 -0.20 -58.60 61.87
CA ASN A 110 0.98 -58.65 61.00
C ASN A 110 1.72 -57.29 60.91
N PRO A 111 2.34 -56.82 62.01
CA PRO A 111 2.93 -55.48 62.10
C PRO A 111 4.25 -55.35 61.33
N THR A 112 4.94 -56.47 61.05
CA THR A 112 6.22 -56.51 60.33
C THR A 112 6.04 -56.68 58.82
N ARG A 113 4.82 -56.55 58.30
CA ARG A 113 4.56 -56.64 56.85
C ARG A 113 5.23 -55.48 56.12
N VAL A 114 5.81 -55.77 54.97
CA VAL A 114 6.24 -54.76 54.00
C VAL A 114 5.15 -54.71 52.92
N PRO A 115 4.45 -53.58 52.73
CA PRO A 115 3.46 -53.47 51.67
C PRO A 115 4.09 -53.72 50.28
N ASP A 116 3.34 -54.38 49.40
CA ASP A 116 3.77 -54.56 48.00
C ASP A 116 3.91 -53.18 47.32
N GLY A 117 5.00 -53.01 46.55
CA GLY A 117 5.32 -51.72 45.93
C GLY A 117 6.06 -50.73 46.84
N SER A 118 6.57 -51.16 48.00
CA SER A 118 7.43 -50.33 48.86
C SER A 118 8.76 -49.99 48.19
N SER A 119 9.12 -48.71 48.16
CA SER A 119 10.40 -48.23 47.62
C SER A 119 11.52 -48.29 48.65
N THR A 120 12.75 -48.50 48.20
CA THR A 120 13.94 -48.35 49.05
C THR A 120 14.31 -46.88 49.23
N LEU A 121 15.11 -46.56 50.25
CA LEU A 121 15.60 -45.19 50.48
C LEU A 121 16.40 -44.66 49.28
N GLN A 122 17.19 -45.53 48.66
CA GLN A 122 17.93 -45.20 47.45
C GLN A 122 16.98 -44.84 46.29
N GLN A 123 15.93 -45.64 46.05
CA GLN A 123 14.95 -45.36 45.00
C GLN A 123 14.17 -44.06 45.25
N TRP A 124 13.86 -43.75 46.52
CA TRP A 124 13.21 -42.49 46.89
C TRP A 124 14.09 -41.26 46.63
N ASP A 125 15.38 -41.35 46.98
CA ASP A 125 16.35 -40.29 46.73
C ASP A 125 16.61 -40.11 45.23
N GLU A 126 16.76 -41.22 44.48
CA GLU A 126 16.88 -41.20 43.02
C GLU A 126 15.66 -40.56 42.34
N PHE A 127 14.44 -40.89 42.76
CA PHE A 127 13.20 -40.29 42.24
C PHE A 127 13.15 -38.78 42.50
N SER A 128 13.55 -38.36 43.71
CA SER A 128 13.61 -36.95 44.09
C SER A 128 14.64 -36.18 43.26
N ARG A 129 15.83 -36.75 43.08
CA ARG A 129 16.90 -36.17 42.24
C ARG A 129 16.49 -36.11 40.77
N PHE A 130 15.82 -37.14 40.26
CA PHE A 130 15.30 -37.16 38.90
C PHE A 130 14.32 -36.02 38.65
N ASN A 131 13.32 -35.85 39.52
CA ASN A 131 12.33 -34.77 39.39
C ASN A 131 12.99 -33.38 39.43
N LYS A 132 13.97 -33.19 40.33
CA LYS A 132 14.76 -31.95 40.41
C LYS A 132 15.54 -31.70 39.11
N ASN A 133 16.32 -32.67 38.65
CA ASN A 133 17.16 -32.54 37.46
C ASN A 133 16.32 -32.28 36.20
N ARG A 134 15.18 -32.97 36.06
CA ARG A 134 14.21 -32.71 34.99
C ARG A 134 13.71 -31.28 35.04
N ALA A 135 13.34 -30.78 36.23
CA ALA A 135 12.87 -29.41 36.36
C ALA A 135 13.93 -28.36 36.04
N GLU A 136 15.18 -28.57 36.46
CA GLU A 136 16.30 -27.69 36.14
C GLU A 136 16.59 -27.67 34.63
N ALA A 137 16.56 -28.83 33.96
CA ALA A 137 16.74 -28.94 32.52
C ALA A 137 15.63 -28.19 31.75
N GLU A 138 14.37 -28.43 32.12
CA GLU A 138 13.21 -27.80 31.48
C GLU A 138 13.20 -26.27 31.68
N MET A 139 13.61 -25.80 32.87
CA MET A 139 13.75 -24.38 33.17
C MET A 139 14.86 -23.73 32.34
N LYS A 140 16.00 -24.40 32.16
CA LYS A 140 17.12 -23.92 31.34
C LYS A 140 16.72 -23.77 29.87
N GLU A 141 16.10 -24.80 29.30
CA GLU A 141 15.59 -24.72 27.92
C GLU A 141 14.51 -23.64 27.77
N ALA A 142 13.68 -23.42 28.79
CA ALA A 142 12.70 -22.35 28.77
C ALA A 142 13.33 -20.95 28.82
N THR A 143 14.46 -20.77 29.51
CA THR A 143 15.21 -19.50 29.48
C THR A 143 15.82 -19.25 28.10
N GLU A 144 16.46 -20.26 27.51
CA GLU A 144 17.05 -20.16 26.16
C GLU A 144 15.96 -19.86 25.11
N LEU A 145 14.78 -20.49 25.22
CA LEU A 145 13.66 -20.20 24.33
C LEU A 145 13.15 -18.76 24.46
N ARG A 146 13.09 -18.20 25.68
CA ARG A 146 12.69 -16.80 25.88
C ARG A 146 13.67 -15.82 25.24
N GLU A 147 14.97 -16.09 25.37
CA GLU A 147 16.03 -15.30 24.72
C GLU A 147 15.92 -15.38 23.19
N ALA A 148 15.74 -16.58 22.65
CA ALA A 148 15.54 -16.78 21.22
C ALA A 148 14.29 -16.05 20.70
N ILE A 149 13.19 -16.04 21.46
CA ILE A 149 11.98 -15.27 21.10
C ILE A 149 12.28 -13.77 21.07
N ALA A 150 12.98 -13.25 22.08
CA ALA A 150 13.33 -11.83 22.14
C ALA A 150 14.21 -11.41 20.94
N LEU A 151 15.18 -12.25 20.58
CA LEU A 151 16.03 -12.04 19.40
C LEU A 151 15.22 -12.04 18.11
N THR A 152 14.36 -13.04 17.90
CA THR A 152 13.49 -13.11 16.70
C THR A 152 12.57 -11.89 16.60
N ILE A 153 12.01 -11.40 17.73
CA ILE A 153 11.21 -10.18 17.73
C ILE A 153 12.06 -8.97 17.29
N ALA A 154 13.27 -8.83 17.83
CA ALA A 154 14.16 -7.72 17.46
C ALA A 154 14.59 -7.79 15.99
N GLU A 155 14.99 -8.96 15.50
CA GLU A 155 15.39 -9.21 14.11
C GLU A 155 14.25 -8.88 13.14
N THR A 156 13.06 -9.41 13.38
CA THR A 156 11.89 -9.18 12.51
C THR A 156 11.44 -7.72 12.53
N ASN A 157 11.56 -7.02 13.67
CA ASN A 157 11.28 -5.59 13.74
C ASN A 157 12.28 -4.76 12.92
N ASN A 158 13.57 -5.10 13.00
CA ASN A 158 14.62 -4.40 12.26
C ASN A 158 14.49 -4.63 10.74
N GLU A 159 14.20 -5.86 10.33
CA GLU A 159 14.01 -6.22 8.92
C GLU A 159 12.81 -5.48 8.31
N LEU A 160 11.70 -5.41 9.04
CA LEU A 160 10.52 -4.67 8.61
C LEU A 160 10.74 -3.17 8.54
N GLU A 161 11.48 -2.60 9.50
CA GLU A 161 11.82 -1.17 9.45
C GLU A 161 12.74 -0.85 8.26
N ALA A 162 13.73 -1.72 7.99
CA ALA A 162 14.59 -1.58 6.82
C ALA A 162 13.78 -1.63 5.52
N GLN A 163 12.86 -2.59 5.39
CA GLN A 163 12.00 -2.72 4.21
C GLN A 163 11.01 -1.55 4.06
N ARG A 164 10.47 -1.05 5.18
CA ARG A 164 9.61 0.15 5.21
C ARG A 164 10.35 1.36 4.66
N VAL A 165 11.59 1.58 5.11
CA VAL A 165 12.44 2.69 4.66
C VAL A 165 12.82 2.56 3.19
N ALA A 166 13.15 1.35 2.73
CA ALA A 166 13.47 1.08 1.33
C ALA A 166 12.26 1.41 0.42
N THR A 167 11.07 0.95 0.80
CA THR A 167 9.82 1.21 0.07
C THR A 167 9.48 2.70 0.06
N GLU A 168 9.62 3.39 1.21
CA GLU A 168 9.37 4.83 1.32
C GLU A 168 10.36 5.64 0.46
N PHE A 169 11.62 5.24 0.43
CA PHE A 169 12.62 5.83 -0.45
C PHE A 169 12.25 5.64 -1.93
N ALA A 170 11.83 4.44 -2.33
CA ALA A 170 11.37 4.16 -3.69
C ALA A 170 10.21 5.07 -4.09
N PHE A 171 9.19 5.22 -3.24
CA PHE A 171 8.07 6.14 -3.49
C PHE A 171 8.53 7.59 -3.67
N ARG A 172 9.35 8.10 -2.75
CA ARG A 172 9.86 9.49 -2.82
C ARG A 172 10.67 9.73 -4.09
N LYS A 173 11.50 8.76 -4.49
CA LYS A 173 12.27 8.82 -5.74
C LYS A 173 11.33 8.85 -6.94
N ARG A 174 10.35 7.94 -6.99
CA ARG A 174 9.38 7.83 -8.09
C ARG A 174 8.52 9.09 -8.25
N LEU A 175 8.04 9.66 -7.14
CA LEU A 175 7.26 10.90 -7.16
C LEU A 175 8.06 12.07 -7.74
N ARG A 176 9.34 12.21 -7.36
CA ARG A 176 10.21 13.26 -7.92
C ARG A 176 10.46 13.08 -9.43
N GLU A 177 10.68 11.85 -9.86
CA GLU A 177 10.83 11.53 -11.29
C GLU A 177 9.55 11.86 -12.07
N MET A 178 8.39 11.52 -11.52
CA MET A 178 7.09 11.83 -12.11
C MET A 178 6.79 13.32 -12.15
N GLU A 179 7.10 14.05 -11.08
CA GLU A 179 6.92 15.51 -11.01
C GLU A 179 7.80 16.24 -12.04
N LYS A 180 9.04 15.77 -12.25
CA LYS A 180 9.91 16.28 -13.31
C LYS A 180 9.32 16.03 -14.70
N ALA A 181 8.86 14.81 -14.97
CA ALA A 181 8.23 14.46 -16.24
C ALA A 181 6.94 15.26 -16.48
N TYR A 182 6.11 15.44 -15.45
CA TYR A 182 4.89 16.24 -15.51
C TYR A 182 5.18 17.71 -15.82
N SER A 183 6.20 18.28 -15.16
CA SER A 183 6.61 19.68 -15.38
C SER A 183 7.13 19.90 -16.80
N GLU A 184 7.91 18.95 -17.33
CA GLU A 184 8.38 18.96 -18.71
C GLU A 184 7.22 18.90 -19.70
N LEU A 185 6.26 17.98 -19.51
CA LEU A 185 5.08 17.89 -20.36
C LEU A 185 4.24 19.17 -20.33
N LYS A 186 4.09 19.79 -19.15
CA LYS A 186 3.41 21.08 -19.01
C LYS A 186 4.12 22.22 -19.73
N TRP A 187 5.45 22.21 -19.73
CA TRP A 187 6.24 23.16 -20.48
C TRP A 187 6.07 22.95 -22.00
N GLN A 188 6.09 21.71 -22.47
CA GLN A 188 5.83 21.36 -23.87
C GLN A 188 4.42 21.77 -24.31
N GLU A 189 3.39 21.49 -23.50
CA GLU A 189 2.01 21.91 -23.75
C GLU A 189 1.92 23.42 -23.96
N LYS A 190 2.59 24.20 -23.10
CA LYS A 190 2.63 25.65 -23.21
C LYS A 190 3.28 26.10 -24.53
N ASN A 191 4.44 25.57 -24.87
CA ASN A 191 5.13 25.95 -26.11
C ASN A 191 4.31 25.58 -27.34
N THR A 192 3.68 24.41 -27.37
CA THR A 192 2.81 24.00 -28.48
C THR A 192 1.61 24.93 -28.61
N LEU A 193 1.04 25.43 -27.51
CA LEU A 193 -0.03 26.43 -27.56
C LEU A 193 0.44 27.78 -28.11
N GLU A 194 1.66 28.21 -27.76
CA GLU A 194 2.28 29.42 -28.32
C GLU A 194 2.53 29.26 -29.83
N GLU A 195 3.09 28.12 -30.27
CA GLU A 195 3.30 27.81 -31.68
C GLU A 195 1.99 27.73 -32.49
N ILE A 196 0.92 27.18 -31.89
CA ILE A 196 -0.42 27.19 -32.49
C ILE A 196 -0.91 28.62 -32.69
N ALA A 197 -0.72 29.51 -31.71
CA ALA A 197 -1.17 30.90 -31.81
C ALA A 197 -0.40 31.68 -32.89
N GLU A 198 0.93 31.50 -32.95
CA GLU A 198 1.77 32.09 -34.00
C GLU A 198 1.36 31.61 -35.39
N LEU A 199 1.15 30.30 -35.56
CA LEU A 199 0.74 29.73 -36.85
C LEU A 199 -0.67 30.17 -37.27
N GLN A 200 -1.56 30.41 -36.32
CA GLN A 200 -2.88 31.00 -36.60
C GLN A 200 -2.78 32.44 -37.11
N GLU A 201 -1.87 33.24 -36.55
CA GLU A 201 -1.59 34.60 -37.03
C GLU A 201 -0.98 34.57 -38.45
N ASP A 202 -0.03 33.67 -38.71
CA ASP A 202 0.55 33.46 -40.04
C ASP A 202 -0.52 33.07 -41.08
N ILE A 203 -1.45 32.18 -40.72
CA ILE A 203 -2.58 31.80 -41.58
C ILE A 203 -3.45 33.03 -41.91
N GLN A 204 -3.76 33.87 -40.91
CA GLN A 204 -4.55 35.09 -41.14
C GLN A 204 -3.82 36.06 -42.10
N HIS A 205 -2.51 36.24 -41.91
CA HIS A 205 -1.69 37.06 -42.82
C HIS A 205 -1.64 36.49 -44.24
N LEU A 206 -1.49 35.18 -44.40
CA LEU A 206 -1.52 34.52 -45.71
C LEU A 206 -2.88 34.69 -46.41
N GLU A 207 -3.98 34.58 -45.67
CA GLU A 207 -5.33 34.82 -46.20
C GLU A 207 -5.55 36.27 -46.63
N GLU A 208 -5.01 37.24 -45.88
CA GLU A 208 -5.03 38.65 -46.26
C GLU A 208 -4.22 38.93 -47.51
N ASP A 209 -2.99 38.40 -47.60
CA ASP A 209 -2.14 38.56 -48.78
C ASP A 209 -2.75 37.91 -50.00
N LEU A 210 -3.36 36.73 -49.85
CA LEU A 210 -4.11 36.08 -50.90
C LEU A 210 -5.28 36.95 -51.38
N ARG A 211 -6.05 37.55 -50.47
CA ARG A 211 -7.13 38.50 -50.81
C ARG A 211 -6.59 39.72 -51.57
N ARG A 212 -5.49 40.33 -51.10
CA ARG A 212 -4.85 41.48 -51.76
C ARG A 212 -4.40 41.13 -53.19
N LYS A 213 -3.76 39.97 -53.38
CA LYS A 213 -3.31 39.52 -54.71
C LYS A 213 -4.48 39.19 -55.64
N LEU A 214 -5.57 38.60 -55.13
CA LEU A 214 -6.80 38.38 -55.91
C LEU A 214 -7.44 39.70 -56.39
N LEU A 215 -7.42 40.74 -55.55
CA LEU A 215 -7.91 42.07 -55.95
C LEU A 215 -7.04 42.68 -57.07
N ASN A 216 -5.71 42.56 -56.96
CA ASN A 216 -4.79 43.01 -58.02
C ASN A 216 -5.04 42.24 -59.32
N LEU A 217 -5.21 40.92 -59.25
CA LEU A 217 -5.51 40.09 -60.40
C LEU A 217 -6.83 40.53 -61.06
N LYS A 218 -7.89 40.75 -60.26
CA LYS A 218 -9.17 41.27 -60.74
C LYS A 218 -9.04 42.62 -61.45
N LEU A 219 -8.19 43.51 -60.92
CA LEU A 219 -7.89 44.80 -61.55
C LEU A 219 -7.22 44.61 -62.92
N CYS A 220 -6.21 43.75 -63.02
CA CYS A 220 -5.52 43.46 -64.28
C CYS A 220 -6.47 42.83 -65.31
N HIS A 221 -7.32 41.87 -64.91
CA HIS A 221 -8.38 41.34 -65.79
C HIS A 221 -9.32 42.43 -66.28
N THR A 222 -9.80 43.29 -65.38
CA THR A 222 -10.71 44.40 -65.75
C THR A 222 -10.02 45.36 -66.72
N ARG A 223 -8.74 45.68 -66.50
CA ARG A 223 -7.96 46.54 -67.41
C ARG A 223 -7.77 45.90 -68.78
N LEU A 224 -7.46 44.61 -68.83
CA LEU A 224 -7.32 43.86 -70.08
C LEU A 224 -8.64 43.79 -70.84
N GLU A 225 -9.75 43.52 -70.15
CA GLU A 225 -11.10 43.49 -70.70
C GLU A 225 -11.50 44.85 -71.25
N SER A 226 -11.33 45.94 -70.50
CA SER A 226 -11.63 47.30 -70.98
C SER A 226 -10.88 47.68 -72.26
N ARG A 227 -9.70 47.09 -72.50
CA ARG A 227 -8.89 47.35 -73.70
C ARG A 227 -9.37 46.59 -74.94
N THR A 228 -10.24 45.59 -74.79
CA THR A 228 -10.84 44.87 -75.93
C THR A 228 -11.87 45.73 -76.69
N TYR A 229 -12.42 46.76 -76.04
CA TYR A 229 -13.40 47.68 -76.62
C TYR A 229 -12.79 48.82 -77.45
N ARG A 230 -11.46 48.82 -77.70
CA ARG A 230 -10.81 49.85 -78.53
C ARG A 230 -11.31 49.75 -79.97
N PRO A 231 -11.70 50.86 -80.62
CA PRO A 231 -12.27 50.81 -81.97
C PRO A 231 -11.20 50.66 -83.05
N ASN A 232 -11.51 49.89 -84.09
CA ASN A 232 -10.74 49.81 -85.34
C ASN A 232 -9.24 49.51 -85.15
N VAL A 233 -8.37 50.32 -85.75
CA VAL A 233 -6.91 50.17 -85.75
C VAL A 233 -6.29 50.40 -84.36
N GLU A 234 -7.00 51.08 -83.46
CA GLU A 234 -6.56 51.30 -82.08
C GLU A 234 -6.60 50.01 -81.23
N LEU A 235 -7.21 48.92 -81.73
CA LEU A 235 -7.14 47.57 -81.13
C LEU A 235 -5.77 46.93 -81.38
N CYS A 236 -4.72 47.61 -80.96
CA CYS A 236 -3.34 47.18 -81.11
C CYS A 236 -2.83 46.51 -79.81
N ARG A 237 -1.95 45.52 -79.98
CA ARG A 237 -1.19 44.90 -78.88
C ARG A 237 0.04 45.76 -78.59
N ASP A 238 -0.18 46.87 -77.90
CA ASP A 238 0.89 47.77 -77.46
C ASP A 238 1.67 47.21 -76.26
N GLN A 239 2.71 47.93 -75.84
CA GLN A 239 3.54 47.53 -74.70
C GLN A 239 2.77 47.36 -73.38
N ALA A 240 1.73 48.16 -73.16
CA ALA A 240 0.90 48.07 -71.96
C ALA A 240 0.04 46.79 -71.97
N GLN A 241 -0.41 46.33 -73.15
CA GLN A 241 -1.10 45.05 -73.30
C GLN A 241 -0.21 43.86 -72.90
N TYR A 242 1.05 43.84 -73.38
CA TYR A 242 2.01 42.81 -73.01
C TYR A 242 2.33 42.86 -71.51
N GLY A 243 2.63 44.04 -70.98
CA GLY A 243 2.93 44.20 -69.55
C GLY A 243 1.80 43.75 -68.62
N LEU A 244 0.54 44.07 -68.93
CA LEU A 244 -0.62 43.60 -68.16
C LEU A 244 -0.81 42.07 -68.26
N THR A 245 -0.52 41.50 -69.43
CA THR A 245 -0.59 40.04 -69.63
C THR A 245 0.47 39.33 -68.79
N ASP A 246 1.70 39.84 -68.78
CA ASP A 246 2.79 39.30 -67.95
C ASP A 246 2.46 39.44 -66.44
N GLU A 247 1.91 40.58 -66.03
CA GLU A 247 1.47 40.82 -64.65
C GLU A 247 0.40 39.82 -64.21
N VAL A 248 -0.56 39.47 -65.07
CA VAL A 248 -1.56 38.41 -64.80
C VAL A 248 -0.88 37.08 -64.52
N HIS A 249 0.02 36.61 -65.39
CA HIS A 249 0.72 35.34 -65.19
C HIS A 249 1.55 35.33 -63.90
N GLN A 250 2.21 36.44 -63.56
CA GLN A 250 2.96 36.57 -62.31
C GLN A 250 2.05 36.54 -61.07
N LEU A 251 0.90 37.22 -61.13
CA LEU A 251 -0.09 37.24 -60.05
C LEU A 251 -0.71 35.86 -59.85
N GLU A 252 -1.06 35.14 -60.93
CA GLU A 252 -1.58 33.78 -60.87
C GLU A 252 -0.56 32.82 -60.23
N ALA A 253 0.71 32.88 -60.64
CA ALA A 253 1.78 32.09 -60.04
C ALA A 253 1.96 32.41 -58.54
N THR A 254 1.92 33.69 -58.17
CA THR A 254 2.01 34.14 -56.76
C THR A 254 0.81 33.65 -55.94
N ILE A 255 -0.41 33.74 -56.49
CA ILE A 255 -1.64 33.25 -55.85
C ILE A 255 -1.58 31.74 -55.65
N ALA A 256 -1.11 30.98 -56.65
CA ALA A 256 -0.94 29.54 -56.54
C ALA A 256 0.05 29.18 -55.42
N ALA A 257 1.19 29.88 -55.35
CA ALA A 257 2.17 29.69 -54.28
C ALA A 257 1.62 30.05 -52.88
N LEU A 258 0.86 31.14 -52.76
CA LEU A 258 0.20 31.52 -51.50
C LEU A 258 -0.84 30.49 -51.06
N LYS A 259 -1.65 29.97 -51.99
CA LYS A 259 -2.60 28.88 -51.69
C LYS A 259 -1.91 27.62 -51.20
N GLN A 260 -0.78 27.25 -51.81
CA GLN A 260 0.00 26.11 -51.37
C GLN A 260 0.57 26.31 -49.96
N LYS A 261 1.14 27.48 -49.67
CA LYS A 261 1.63 27.82 -48.33
C LYS A 261 0.52 27.81 -47.28
N LEU A 262 -0.66 28.35 -47.63
CA LEU A 262 -1.82 28.33 -46.75
C LEU A 262 -2.25 26.90 -46.41
N ALA A 263 -2.32 26.02 -47.42
CA ALA A 263 -2.63 24.61 -47.20
C ALA A 263 -1.59 23.91 -46.30
N GLN A 264 -0.30 24.17 -46.53
CA GLN A 264 0.78 23.64 -45.69
C GLN A 264 0.70 24.13 -44.24
N ALA A 265 0.38 25.42 -44.03
CA ALA A 265 0.20 25.98 -42.69
C ALA A 265 -1.02 25.39 -41.99
N GLN A 266 -2.13 25.16 -42.71
CA GLN A 266 -3.32 24.49 -42.18
C GLN A 266 -3.03 23.02 -41.78
N ASP A 267 -2.31 22.28 -42.63
CA ASP A 267 -1.89 20.90 -42.32
C ASP A 267 -0.96 20.85 -41.09
N ALA A 268 -0.04 21.82 -40.96
CA ALA A 268 0.83 21.94 -39.80
C ALA A 268 0.05 22.27 -38.53
N LEU A 269 -0.95 23.16 -38.61
CA LEU A 269 -1.83 23.49 -37.50
C LEU A 269 -2.61 22.27 -37.00
N ASP A 270 -3.17 21.49 -37.91
CA ASP A 270 -3.86 20.24 -37.60
C ASP A 270 -2.92 19.22 -36.92
N ALA A 271 -1.65 19.16 -37.35
CA ALA A 271 -0.65 18.31 -36.73
C ALA A 271 -0.32 18.76 -35.30
N LEU A 272 -0.19 20.07 -35.07
CA LEU A 272 0.04 20.63 -33.73
C LEU A 272 -1.14 20.37 -32.79
N TYR A 273 -2.39 20.51 -33.25
CA TYR A 273 -3.56 20.16 -32.42
C TYR A 273 -3.58 18.67 -32.03
N LYS A 274 -3.21 17.77 -32.96
CA LYS A 274 -3.08 16.34 -32.65
C LYS A 274 -1.95 16.09 -31.64
N HIS A 275 -0.84 16.82 -31.74
CA HIS A 275 0.26 16.73 -30.78
C HIS A 275 -0.16 17.22 -29.40
N LEU A 276 -0.83 18.37 -29.32
CA LEU A 276 -1.39 18.94 -28.09
C LEU A 276 -2.33 17.96 -27.40
N ALA A 277 -3.24 17.33 -28.14
CA ALA A 277 -4.16 16.33 -27.58
C ALA A 277 -3.43 15.13 -26.97
N ARG A 278 -2.31 14.69 -27.57
CA ARG A 278 -1.46 13.63 -27.00
C ARG A 278 -0.76 14.09 -25.72
N LEU A 279 -0.16 15.29 -25.73
CA LEU A 279 0.46 15.87 -24.53
C LEU A 279 -0.54 15.98 -23.38
N GLN A 280 -1.77 16.42 -23.65
CA GLN A 280 -2.83 16.53 -22.65
C GLN A 280 -3.25 15.18 -22.08
N ALA A 281 -3.34 14.14 -22.92
CA ALA A 281 -3.59 12.78 -22.46
C ALA A 281 -2.46 12.27 -21.56
N ASP A 282 -1.20 12.49 -21.95
CA ASP A 282 -0.03 12.10 -21.16
C ASP A 282 0.01 12.84 -19.81
N ILE A 283 -0.24 14.15 -19.81
CA ILE A 283 -0.37 14.97 -18.59
C ILE A 283 -1.43 14.39 -17.65
N ALA A 284 -2.61 14.06 -18.17
CA ALA A 284 -3.69 13.50 -17.37
C ALA A 284 -3.32 12.13 -16.79
N CYS A 285 -2.64 11.29 -17.56
CA CYS A 285 -2.11 10.01 -17.10
C CYS A 285 -1.11 10.20 -15.95
N LYS A 286 -0.11 11.07 -16.13
CA LYS A 286 0.91 11.36 -15.11
C LYS A 286 0.29 11.95 -13.84
N ALA A 287 -0.67 12.86 -13.97
CA ALA A 287 -1.38 13.44 -12.83
C ALA A 287 -2.14 12.36 -12.02
N ASN A 288 -2.80 11.42 -12.70
CA ASN A 288 -3.47 10.30 -12.03
C ASN A 288 -2.47 9.40 -11.30
N SER A 289 -1.37 9.01 -11.95
CA SER A 289 -0.32 8.20 -11.32
C SER A 289 0.30 8.86 -10.09
N MET A 290 0.58 10.16 -10.16
CA MET A 290 1.08 10.94 -9.02
C MET A 290 0.07 11.03 -7.87
N LEU A 291 -1.22 11.20 -8.18
CA LEU A 291 -2.28 11.21 -7.17
C LEU A 291 -2.37 9.87 -6.44
N LEU A 292 -2.29 8.76 -7.17
CA LEU A 292 -2.30 7.41 -6.60
C LEU A 292 -1.09 7.18 -5.69
N ASP A 293 0.11 7.56 -6.12
CA ASP A 293 1.33 7.42 -5.31
C ASP A 293 1.32 8.33 -4.07
N THR A 294 0.72 9.52 -4.18
CA THR A 294 0.54 10.43 -3.04
C THR A 294 -0.44 9.85 -2.02
N LYS A 295 -1.56 9.28 -2.48
CA LYS A 295 -2.49 8.54 -1.60
C LYS A 295 -1.82 7.36 -0.92
N CYS A 296 -1.00 6.60 -1.64
CA CYS A 296 -0.21 5.51 -1.05
C CYS A 296 0.69 6.04 0.07
N MET A 297 1.43 7.12 -0.20
CA MET A 297 2.28 7.76 0.82
C MET A 297 1.48 8.26 2.03
N ASP A 298 0.26 8.77 1.83
CA ASP A 298 -0.61 9.22 2.92
C ASP A 298 -1.09 8.06 3.79
N ILE A 299 -1.50 6.94 3.17
CA ILE A 299 -1.85 5.71 3.89
C ILE A 299 -0.65 5.19 4.67
N ARG A 300 0.55 5.21 4.07
CA ARG A 300 1.78 4.77 4.71
C ARG A 300 2.19 5.62 5.91
N ARG A 301 1.71 6.87 6.04
CA ARG A 301 1.92 7.67 7.27
C ARG A 301 1.36 6.98 8.51
N LYS A 302 0.33 6.13 8.38
CA LYS A 302 -0.20 5.31 9.48
C LYS A 302 0.85 4.39 10.10
N LEU A 303 1.90 4.01 9.35
CA LEU A 303 2.99 3.16 9.82
C LEU A 303 4.02 3.91 10.68
N THR A 304 4.09 5.24 10.55
CA THR A 304 5.07 6.09 11.25
C THR A 304 4.50 6.70 12.54
N VAL A 305 3.17 6.65 12.73
CA VAL A 305 2.52 7.17 13.92
C VAL A 305 2.77 6.20 15.08
N PRO A 306 3.44 6.62 16.18
CA PRO A 306 3.45 5.84 17.41
C PRO A 306 2.00 5.62 17.84
N ALA A 307 1.65 4.43 18.32
CA ALA A 307 0.31 4.02 18.72
C ALA A 307 -0.32 4.82 19.90
N GLU A 308 0.09 6.06 20.14
CA GLU A 308 -0.36 6.92 21.24
C GLU A 308 -1.40 7.98 20.84
N LYS A 309 -1.76 8.13 19.56
CA LYS A 309 -2.81 9.11 19.16
C LYS A 309 -3.74 8.63 18.05
N PHE A 310 -4.18 7.38 18.10
CA PHE A 310 -5.39 6.97 17.39
C PHE A 310 -6.42 6.49 18.41
N THR A 311 -7.07 7.44 19.08
CA THR A 311 -8.40 7.20 19.64
C THR A 311 -9.35 7.18 18.45
N PRO A 312 -9.98 6.04 18.09
CA PRO A 312 -11.13 6.12 17.21
C PRO A 312 -12.14 7.00 17.93
N GLU A 313 -12.56 8.10 17.30
CA GLU A 313 -13.80 8.75 17.69
C GLU A 313 -14.88 7.69 17.54
N VAL A 314 -15.27 7.11 18.67
CA VAL A 314 -16.43 6.25 18.75
C VAL A 314 -17.58 7.12 18.29
N ASP A 315 -18.13 6.78 17.12
CA ASP A 315 -19.43 7.25 16.68
C ASP A 315 -20.39 7.08 17.85
N THR A 316 -20.69 8.21 18.49
CA THR A 316 -21.67 8.32 19.55
C THR A 316 -23.04 8.28 18.89
N PHE A 317 -23.40 7.10 18.37
CA PHE A 317 -24.79 6.77 18.17
C PHE A 317 -25.44 6.78 19.55
N THR A 318 -26.13 7.88 19.80
CA THR A 318 -27.00 8.16 20.93
C THR A 318 -27.97 6.99 21.14
N ARG A 319 -27.58 6.05 22.01
CA ARG A 319 -28.53 5.13 22.62
C ARG A 319 -29.39 5.96 23.55
N THR A 320 -30.57 6.31 23.04
CA THR A 320 -31.58 7.05 23.77
C THR A 320 -31.93 6.30 25.04
N THR A 321 -31.92 7.07 26.12
CA THR A 321 -32.27 6.73 27.48
C THR A 321 -33.70 6.22 27.60
N ASN A 322 -33.89 5.27 28.51
CA ASN A 322 -35.10 5.07 29.32
C ASN A 322 -36.45 5.28 28.63
N ARG A 323 -36.99 4.20 28.05
CA ARG A 323 -38.45 3.97 28.04
C ARG A 323 -38.76 2.79 28.94
N THR A 324 -39.30 3.09 30.11
CA THR A 324 -40.08 2.16 30.94
C THR A 324 -41.19 1.57 30.08
N MET A 325 -41.05 0.29 29.74
CA MET A 325 -42.12 -0.50 29.12
C MET A 325 -43.29 -0.58 30.11
N SER A 326 -44.49 -0.22 29.65
CA SER A 326 -45.73 -0.42 30.40
C SER A 326 -46.04 -1.92 30.52
N PRO A 327 -46.64 -2.39 31.62
CA PRO A 327 -46.96 -3.80 31.78
C PRO A 327 -48.03 -4.23 30.78
N LEU A 328 -47.74 -5.35 30.10
CA LEU A 328 -48.64 -6.05 29.19
C LEU A 328 -49.95 -6.39 29.91
N LYS A 329 -51.08 -5.86 29.41
CA LYS A 329 -52.42 -6.34 29.78
C LYS A 329 -52.59 -7.76 29.22
N SER A 330 -52.68 -8.73 30.12
CA SER A 330 -53.19 -10.06 29.81
C SER A 330 -54.68 -9.97 29.48
N CYS A 331 -55.05 -10.09 28.21
CA CYS A 331 -56.42 -10.43 27.84
C CYS A 331 -56.62 -11.91 28.18
N GLN A 332 -57.43 -12.18 29.21
CA GLN A 332 -58.06 -13.47 29.40
C GLN A 332 -59.02 -13.70 28.22
N LEU A 333 -58.79 -14.78 27.48
CA LEU A 333 -59.80 -15.39 26.62
C LEU A 333 -60.68 -16.24 27.53
N GLU A 334 -61.89 -15.76 27.82
CA GLU A 334 -62.95 -16.59 28.40
C GLU A 334 -63.44 -17.59 27.35
N LEU A 335 -63.42 -18.87 27.72
CA LEU A 335 -64.15 -19.96 27.09
C LEU A 335 -65.57 -19.98 27.67
N ALA A 336 -66.56 -19.59 26.87
CA ALA A 336 -67.91 -20.18 26.78
C ALA A 336 -68.75 -19.40 25.76
#